data_AF-A0A814JMH7-F1
#
_entry.id   AF-A0A814JMH7-F1
#
_cell.length_a   1.000
_cell.length_b   1.000
_cell.length_c   1.000
_cell.angle_alpha   90.00
_cell.angle_beta   90.00
_cell.angle_gamma   90.00
#
_symmetry.space_group_name_H-M   'P 1'
#
loop_
_entity.id
_entity.type
_entity.pdbx_description
1 polymer ?
#
loop_
_entity_poly.entity_id
_entity_poly.type
_entity_poly.pdbx_seq_one_letter_code
_entity_poly.pdbx_strand_id
1 'polypeptide(L)'
;MYMMLYVVFSLLIWNGDVECLQLRAKLVGTHIIYRHGDRSPISLYPTSNSSPSYWPGGLGQLTPRGQLQQVRLGQYLRERYSELLNLTYVAAEVTVRSTDFDRTLMSAYSNLLGLYPTSKNKLDAILPKLDDDGWPQYLPWQPIPVHTVPSADDHVRNMSLFISSKCLI
;
A
#
# COMPACT_ATOMS: atom_id res chain seq x y z
N MET A 1 -38.16 -68.44 -18.07
CA MET A 1 -36.78 -68.34 -17.56
C MET A 1 -36.06 -67.28 -18.38
N TYR A 2 -35.84 -66.13 -17.72
CA TYR A 2 -35.25 -64.83 -18.09
C TYR A 2 -34.91 -64.48 -19.55
N MET A 3 -35.68 -63.53 -20.09
CA MET A 3 -35.36 -62.70 -21.25
C MET A 3 -34.46 -61.55 -20.77
N MET A 4 -33.20 -61.52 -21.21
CA MET A 4 -32.21 -60.51 -20.80
C MET A 4 -32.32 -59.30 -21.74
N LEU A 5 -32.94 -58.22 -21.26
CA LEU A 5 -33.02 -56.94 -21.96
C LEU A 5 -31.68 -56.20 -21.77
N TYR A 6 -30.96 -55.92 -22.86
CA TYR A 6 -29.81 -55.02 -22.82
C TYR A 6 -30.28 -53.61 -23.19
N VAL A 7 -30.35 -52.71 -22.21
CA VAL A 7 -30.56 -51.27 -22.45
C VAL A 7 -29.21 -50.64 -22.75
N VAL A 8 -28.98 -50.27 -24.00
CA VAL A 8 -27.82 -49.47 -24.40
C VAL A 8 -28.10 -48.02 -24.02
N PHE A 9 -27.56 -47.56 -22.90
CA PHE A 9 -27.46 -46.13 -22.61
C PHE A 9 -26.33 -45.54 -23.47
N SER A 10 -26.66 -44.98 -24.63
CA SER A 10 -25.75 -44.11 -25.36
C SER A 10 -25.56 -42.81 -24.56
N LEU A 11 -24.44 -42.72 -23.84
CA LEU A 11 -23.92 -41.47 -23.31
C LEU A 11 -23.46 -40.61 -24.50
N LEU A 12 -24.33 -39.73 -24.99
CA LEU A 12 -23.94 -38.58 -25.79
C LEU A 12 -23.13 -37.64 -24.87
N ILE A 13 -21.80 -37.85 -24.83
CA ILE A 13 -20.89 -36.84 -24.30
C ILE A 13 -20.88 -35.71 -25.33
N TRP A 14 -21.66 -34.66 -25.05
CA TRP A 14 -21.55 -33.40 -25.77
C TRP A 14 -20.16 -32.81 -25.47
N ASN A 15 -19.20 -33.01 -26.38
CA ASN A 15 -17.94 -32.26 -26.44
C ASN A 15 -18.23 -30.85 -26.97
N GLY A 16 -19.09 -30.12 -26.27
CA GLY A 16 -19.14 -28.68 -26.42
C GLY A 16 -17.97 -28.17 -25.63
N ASP A 17 -17.02 -27.53 -26.32
CA ASP A 17 -16.06 -26.67 -25.67
C ASP A 17 -16.87 -25.73 -24.76
N VAL A 18 -16.78 -25.96 -23.45
CA VAL A 18 -17.26 -24.99 -22.48
C VAL A 18 -16.25 -23.86 -22.59
N GLU A 19 -16.45 -22.97 -23.56
CA GLU A 19 -15.75 -21.70 -23.62
C GLU A 19 -16.24 -20.95 -22.39
N CYS A 20 -15.52 -21.15 -21.30
CA CYS A 20 -15.79 -20.54 -20.02
C CYS A 20 -15.61 -19.05 -20.25
N LEU A 21 -16.73 -18.37 -20.50
CA LEU A 21 -16.78 -16.96 -20.83
C LEU A 21 -16.31 -16.23 -19.58
N GLN A 22 -15.00 -16.03 -19.51
CA GLN A 22 -14.33 -15.53 -18.33
C GLN A 22 -14.69 -14.06 -18.24
N LEU A 23 -15.79 -13.77 -17.53
CA LEU A 23 -16.18 -12.42 -17.14
C LEU A 23 -14.98 -11.80 -16.43
N ARG A 24 -14.17 -11.05 -17.18
CA ARG A 24 -13.00 -10.33 -16.65
C ARG A 24 -13.54 -9.17 -15.84
N ALA A 25 -13.76 -9.40 -14.55
CA ALA A 25 -14.02 -8.34 -13.60
C ALA A 25 -12.79 -7.42 -13.57
N LYS A 26 -12.98 -6.14 -13.94
CA LYS A 26 -11.94 -5.12 -13.88
C LYS A 26 -12.04 -4.37 -12.56
N LEU A 27 -10.93 -4.30 -11.81
CA LEU A 27 -10.86 -3.44 -10.63
C LEU A 27 -10.92 -1.97 -11.06
N VAL A 28 -11.94 -1.24 -10.60
CA VAL A 28 -12.15 0.18 -10.93
C VAL A 28 -11.70 1.14 -9.82
N GLY A 29 -11.51 0.63 -8.60
CA GLY A 29 -11.04 1.40 -7.45
C GLY A 29 -10.83 0.54 -6.22
N THR A 30 -10.03 1.03 -5.28
CA THR A 30 -9.75 0.38 -4.00
C THR A 30 -9.52 1.42 -2.90
N HIS A 31 -9.88 1.05 -1.68
CA HIS A 31 -9.67 1.85 -0.49
C HIS A 31 -8.84 1.03 0.50
N ILE A 32 -7.67 1.54 0.85
CA ILE A 32 -6.69 0.85 1.68
C ILE A 32 -6.58 1.61 2.98
N ILE A 33 -6.96 0.98 4.09
CA ILE A 33 -6.80 1.51 5.44
C ILE A 33 -5.68 0.72 6.10
N TYR A 34 -4.68 1.41 6.63
CA TYR A 34 -3.51 0.76 7.21
C TYR A 34 -3.02 1.49 8.45
N ARG A 35 -2.34 0.75 9.32
CA ARG A 35 -1.74 1.29 10.53
C ARG A 35 -0.36 1.90 10.21
N HIS A 36 0.07 2.85 11.04
CA HIS A 36 1.45 3.31 11.08
C HIS A 36 2.45 2.15 11.26
N GLY A 37 3.70 2.35 10.83
CA GLY A 37 4.78 1.39 11.06
C GLY A 37 5.23 1.30 12.53
N ASP A 38 6.23 0.47 12.79
CA ASP A 38 6.88 0.37 14.10
C ASP A 38 7.29 1.73 14.68
N ARG A 39 7.09 1.90 15.99
CA ARG A 39 7.27 3.18 16.69
C ARG A 39 7.75 2.96 18.13
N SER A 40 8.32 4.00 18.72
CA SER A 40 8.59 4.03 20.16
C SER A 40 7.28 4.01 20.99
N PRO A 41 7.33 3.64 22.28
CA PRO A 41 6.20 3.71 23.20
C PRO A 41 5.61 5.12 23.26
N ILE A 42 4.29 5.27 23.43
CA ILE A 42 3.66 6.59 23.58
C ILE A 42 3.97 7.19 24.96
N SER A 43 4.03 6.33 25.97
CA SER A 43 4.38 6.66 27.34
C SER A 43 5.21 5.53 27.92
N LEU A 44 5.96 5.83 28.97
CA LEU A 44 6.67 4.84 29.75
C LEU A 44 5.76 4.34 30.88
N TYR A 45 6.03 3.12 31.35
CA TYR A 45 5.32 2.60 32.53
C TYR A 45 5.71 3.44 33.76
N PRO A 46 4.78 3.75 34.69
CA PRO A 46 5.08 4.66 35.81
C PRO A 46 6.26 4.24 36.67
N THR A 47 6.51 2.94 36.84
CA THR A 47 7.67 2.42 37.61
C THR A 47 8.85 2.01 36.74
N SER A 48 8.88 2.40 35.46
CA SER A 48 10.01 2.07 34.60
C SER A 48 11.22 2.92 34.96
N ASN A 49 12.40 2.32 35.02
CA ASN A 49 13.66 3.03 35.17
C ASN A 49 14.19 3.60 33.83
N SER A 50 13.42 3.46 32.75
CA SER A 50 13.80 3.96 31.43
C SER A 50 13.54 5.47 31.31
N SER A 51 14.41 6.17 30.60
CA SER A 51 14.23 7.58 30.24
C SER A 51 13.63 7.71 28.84
N PRO A 52 12.79 8.73 28.55
CA PRO A 52 12.37 9.06 27.19
C PRO A 52 13.55 9.23 26.20
N SER A 53 14.72 9.66 26.70
CA SER A 53 15.94 9.80 25.91
C SER A 53 16.52 8.48 25.38
N TYR A 54 16.07 7.33 25.90
CA TYR A 54 16.46 6.02 25.37
C TYR A 54 15.92 5.78 23.95
N TRP A 55 14.84 6.48 23.57
CA TRP A 55 14.20 6.33 22.27
C TRP A 55 14.69 7.43 21.32
N PRO A 56 15.43 7.10 20.26
CA PRO A 56 15.81 8.08 19.25
C PRO A 56 14.57 8.71 18.61
N GLY A 57 14.50 10.04 18.59
CA GLY A 57 13.32 10.79 18.17
C GLY A 57 12.28 11.03 19.28
N GLY A 58 12.38 10.33 20.41
CA GLY A 58 11.45 10.46 21.55
C GLY A 58 10.30 9.47 21.51
N LEU A 59 9.34 9.66 22.43
CA LEU A 59 8.18 8.79 22.60
C LEU A 59 7.13 9.01 21.50
N GLY A 60 6.45 7.93 21.11
CA GLY A 60 5.36 7.94 20.13
C GLY A 60 5.80 8.13 18.67
N GLN A 61 7.10 8.20 18.41
CA GLN A 61 7.70 8.50 17.11
C GLN A 61 7.97 7.26 16.28
N LEU A 62 7.86 7.40 14.96
CA LEU A 62 8.09 6.31 14.01
C LEU A 62 9.58 5.93 13.97
N THR A 63 9.89 4.64 14.08
CA THR A 63 11.29 4.17 14.00
C THR A 63 11.73 4.03 12.54
N PRO A 64 13.05 3.97 12.26
CA PRO A 64 13.56 3.60 10.94
C PRO A 64 13.03 2.24 10.45
N ARG A 65 12.85 1.29 11.37
CA ARG A 65 12.19 0.00 11.07
C ARG A 65 10.75 0.21 10.60
N GLY A 66 10.01 1.10 11.25
CA GLY A 66 8.64 1.45 10.87
C GLY A 66 8.54 2.12 9.51
N GLN A 67 9.49 3.00 9.18
CA GLN A 67 9.59 3.60 7.83
C GLN A 67 9.79 2.51 6.77
N LEU A 68 10.75 1.60 6.99
CA LEU A 68 11.02 0.49 6.05
C LEU A 68 9.83 -0.45 5.88
N GLN A 69 9.07 -0.72 6.95
CA GLN A 69 7.82 -1.50 6.86
C GLN A 69 6.81 -0.83 5.91
N GLN A 70 6.67 0.49 5.99
CA GLN A 70 5.75 1.23 5.13
C GLN A 70 6.24 1.31 3.69
N VAL A 71 7.53 1.49 3.46
CA VAL A 71 8.12 1.40 2.11
C VAL A 71 7.81 0.04 1.47
N ARG A 72 8.00 -1.06 2.21
CA ARG A 72 7.68 -2.41 1.71
C ARG A 72 6.19 -2.60 1.44
N LEU A 73 5.33 -2.05 2.30
CA LEU A 73 3.89 -2.04 2.05
C LEU A 73 3.56 -1.27 0.76
N GLY A 74 4.14 -0.09 0.56
CA GLY A 74 3.99 0.70 -0.67
C GLY A 74 4.41 -0.08 -1.92
N GLN A 75 5.55 -0.79 -1.86
CA GLN A 75 6.02 -1.64 -2.96
C GLN A 75 5.04 -2.76 -3.27
N TYR A 76 4.53 -3.44 -2.24
CA TYR A 76 3.52 -4.47 -2.40
C TYR A 76 2.25 -3.91 -3.06
N LEU A 77 1.78 -2.74 -2.63
CA LEU A 77 0.60 -2.08 -3.20
C LEU A 77 0.85 -1.66 -4.66
N ARG A 78 2.06 -1.20 -4.98
CA ARG A 78 2.46 -0.85 -6.36
C ARG A 78 2.41 -2.06 -7.29
N GLU A 79 2.89 -3.21 -6.83
CA GLU A 79 2.83 -4.45 -7.60
C GLU A 79 1.39 -4.93 -7.76
N ARG A 80 0.62 -4.96 -6.64
CA ARG A 80 -0.76 -5.44 -6.60
C ARG A 80 -1.70 -4.61 -7.48
N TYR A 81 -1.52 -3.29 -7.51
CA TYR A 81 -2.39 -2.35 -8.21
C TYR A 81 -1.72 -1.71 -9.43
N SER A 82 -0.74 -2.40 -10.02
CA SER A 82 0.01 -1.92 -11.20
C SER A 82 -0.87 -1.65 -12.42
N GLU A 83 -1.97 -2.39 -12.59
CA GLU A 83 -2.97 -2.16 -13.65
C GLU A 83 -3.93 -1.01 -13.35
N LEU A 84 -4.06 -0.62 -12.08
CA LEU A 84 -4.95 0.46 -11.63
C LEU A 84 -4.22 1.81 -11.52
N LEU A 85 -2.92 1.78 -11.17
CA LEU A 85 -2.09 2.95 -10.91
C LEU A 85 -1.18 3.28 -12.10
N ASN A 86 -1.15 4.54 -12.52
CA ASN A 86 -0.10 5.02 -13.42
C ASN A 86 1.30 4.83 -12.83
N LEU A 87 2.29 4.78 -13.73
CA LEU A 87 3.71 4.74 -13.37
C LEU A 87 4.13 5.95 -12.51
N THR A 88 3.58 7.12 -12.81
CA THR A 88 3.79 8.37 -12.07
C THR A 88 2.52 8.76 -11.32
N TYR A 89 2.68 9.57 -10.28
CA TYR A 89 1.54 10.08 -9.52
C TYR A 89 0.64 10.94 -10.40
N VAL A 90 -0.68 10.73 -10.28
CA VAL A 90 -1.71 11.54 -10.90
C VAL A 90 -2.73 11.91 -9.83
N ALA A 91 -2.92 13.20 -9.60
CA ALA A 91 -3.77 13.71 -8.52
C ALA A 91 -5.23 13.21 -8.59
N ALA A 92 -5.76 13.00 -9.80
CA ALA A 92 -7.11 12.48 -10.00
C ALA A 92 -7.27 10.98 -9.65
N GLU A 93 -6.17 10.22 -9.54
CA GLU A 93 -6.21 8.77 -9.31
C GLU A 93 -5.99 8.40 -7.85
N VAL A 94 -5.27 9.23 -7.10
CA VAL A 94 -4.82 8.90 -5.75
C VAL A 94 -5.08 10.04 -4.77
N THR A 95 -5.84 9.71 -3.73
CA THR A 95 -6.05 10.57 -2.56
C THR A 95 -5.48 9.89 -1.34
N VAL A 96 -4.69 10.62 -0.56
CA VAL A 96 -4.05 10.12 0.65
C VAL A 96 -4.52 10.95 1.83
N ARG A 97 -4.98 10.27 2.88
CA ARG A 97 -5.40 10.87 4.13
C ARG A 97 -4.68 10.19 5.29
N SER A 98 -4.28 10.97 6.27
CA SER A 98 -3.68 10.50 7.51
C SER A 98 -4.30 11.20 8.71
N THR A 99 -4.24 10.56 9.87
CA THR A 99 -4.48 11.24 11.14
C THR A 99 -3.32 12.19 11.46
N ASP A 100 -3.60 13.24 12.23
CA ASP A 100 -2.63 14.29 12.58
C ASP A 100 -1.69 13.85 13.72
N PHE A 101 -0.84 12.87 13.42
CA PHE A 101 0.30 12.47 14.25
C PHE A 101 1.52 12.27 13.37
N ASP A 102 2.70 12.66 13.85
CA ASP A 102 3.98 12.50 13.12
C ASP A 102 4.15 11.08 12.60
N ARG A 103 3.95 10.08 13.46
CA ARG A 103 4.08 8.66 13.09
C ARG A 103 3.16 8.23 11.94
N THR A 104 1.98 8.84 11.82
CA THR A 104 1.01 8.49 10.78
C THR A 104 1.31 9.26 9.49
N LEU A 105 1.67 10.53 9.58
CA LEU A 105 2.12 11.32 8.42
C LEU A 105 3.39 10.72 7.80
N MET A 106 4.42 10.46 8.61
CA MET A 106 5.67 9.84 8.17
C MET A 106 5.46 8.44 7.59
N SER A 107 4.53 7.66 8.14
CA SER A 107 4.18 6.35 7.59
C SER A 107 3.53 6.47 6.21
N ALA A 108 2.61 7.42 6.01
CA ALA A 108 1.99 7.66 4.72
C ALA A 108 3.03 8.07 3.67
N TYR A 109 3.94 9.00 4.01
CA TYR A 109 5.04 9.38 3.10
C TYR A 109 5.99 8.23 2.79
N SER A 110 6.35 7.42 3.80
CA SER A 110 7.18 6.24 3.62
C SER A 110 6.50 5.20 2.72
N ASN A 111 5.18 5.03 2.85
CA ASN A 111 4.38 4.19 1.96
C ASN A 111 4.41 4.72 0.52
N LEU A 112 4.20 6.02 0.34
CA LEU A 112 4.23 6.68 -0.96
C LEU A 112 5.58 6.57 -1.67
N LEU A 113 6.68 6.58 -0.92
CA LEU A 113 8.02 6.32 -1.46
C LEU A 113 8.13 4.92 -2.09
N GLY A 114 7.52 3.90 -1.46
CA GLY A 114 7.43 2.56 -2.03
C GLY A 114 6.41 2.43 -3.15
N LEU A 115 5.33 3.22 -3.09
CA LEU A 115 4.24 3.19 -4.05
C LEU A 115 4.63 3.84 -5.39
N TYR A 116 5.38 4.94 -5.36
CA TYR A 116 5.77 5.72 -6.54
C TYR A 116 7.30 5.92 -6.61
N PRO A 117 8.07 4.86 -6.89
CA PRO A 117 9.52 4.98 -7.06
C PRO A 117 9.84 5.79 -8.33
N THR A 118 10.80 6.72 -8.26
CA THR A 118 11.16 7.57 -9.41
C THR A 118 12.11 6.90 -10.43
N SER A 119 12.65 5.72 -10.11
CA SER A 119 13.51 4.94 -11.03
C SER A 119 12.88 3.60 -11.36
N LYS A 120 13.07 3.17 -12.62
CA LYS A 120 12.59 1.89 -13.15
C LYS A 120 13.24 0.68 -12.46
N ASN A 121 14.38 0.87 -11.79
CA ASN A 121 15.10 -0.20 -11.10
C ASN A 121 14.72 -0.22 -9.61
N LYS A 122 14.06 -1.31 -9.21
CA LYS A 122 13.59 -1.60 -7.86
C LYS A 122 14.75 -1.56 -6.85
N LEU A 123 14.49 -0.96 -5.68
CA LEU A 123 15.33 -0.89 -4.48
C LEU A 123 16.59 -0.01 -4.52
N ASP A 124 17.48 -0.17 -5.51
CA ASP A 124 18.73 0.62 -5.61
C ASP A 124 18.49 2.12 -5.85
N ALA A 125 17.26 2.44 -6.25
CA ALA A 125 16.80 3.79 -6.43
C ALA A 125 16.55 4.55 -5.13
N ILE A 126 16.20 3.86 -4.02
CA ILE A 126 15.75 4.55 -2.79
C ILE A 126 16.92 5.24 -2.09
N LEU A 127 18.14 4.73 -2.27
CA LEU A 127 19.36 5.41 -1.84
C LEU A 127 19.80 6.32 -2.99
N PRO A 128 19.84 7.66 -2.78
CA PRO A 128 20.35 8.53 -3.82
C PRO A 128 21.82 8.20 -4.10
N LYS A 129 22.19 8.21 -5.38
CA LYS A 129 23.61 8.31 -5.72
C LYS A 129 24.08 9.70 -5.32
N LEU A 130 25.02 9.73 -4.40
CA LEU A 130 25.67 10.95 -3.96
C LEU A 130 26.76 11.32 -4.97
N ASP A 131 26.92 12.62 -5.24
CA ASP A 131 28.11 13.15 -5.89
C ASP A 131 29.30 13.20 -4.92
N ASP A 132 30.45 13.68 -5.41
CA ASP A 132 31.69 13.76 -4.65
C ASP A 132 31.59 14.70 -3.43
N ASP A 133 30.60 15.60 -3.42
CA ASP A 133 30.30 16.53 -2.32
C ASP A 133 29.24 15.98 -1.33
N GLY A 134 28.74 14.76 -1.57
CA GLY A 134 27.75 14.11 -0.72
C GLY A 134 26.30 14.55 -1.00
N TRP A 135 26.04 15.24 -2.11
CA TRP A 135 24.70 15.66 -2.51
C TRP A 135 24.04 14.65 -3.46
N PRO A 136 22.73 14.38 -3.30
CA PRO A 136 22.01 13.47 -4.18
C PRO A 136 21.86 14.11 -5.58
N GLN A 137 22.43 13.48 -6.61
CA GLN A 137 22.31 13.95 -8.00
C GLN A 137 20.86 13.93 -8.52
N TYR A 138 20.02 13.09 -7.91
CA TYR A 138 18.59 13.03 -8.13
C TYR A 138 17.90 12.62 -6.83
N LEU A 139 16.76 13.25 -6.52
CA LEU A 139 15.92 12.80 -5.41
C LEU A 139 15.07 11.62 -5.88
N PRO A 140 15.13 10.46 -5.20
CA PRO A 140 14.40 9.28 -5.63
C PRO A 140 12.91 9.31 -5.25
N TRP A 141 12.38 10.50 -5.02
CA TRP A 141 11.10 10.77 -4.42
C TRP A 141 10.47 11.99 -5.09
N GLN A 142 9.15 11.95 -5.22
CA GLN A 142 8.34 13.10 -5.63
C GLN A 142 7.39 13.46 -4.48
N PRO A 143 7.14 14.75 -4.23
CA PRO A 143 6.16 15.16 -3.23
C PRO A 143 4.75 14.74 -3.67
N ILE A 144 4.08 13.96 -2.83
CA ILE A 144 2.69 13.56 -3.00
C ILE A 144 1.90 14.08 -1.79
N PRO A 145 0.79 14.82 -1.99
CA PRO A 145 0.01 15.36 -0.88
C PRO A 145 -0.54 14.27 0.05
N VAL A 146 -0.41 14.50 1.36
CA VAL A 146 -1.06 13.72 2.42
C VAL A 146 -1.96 14.67 3.19
N HIS A 147 -3.27 14.49 3.07
CA HIS A 147 -4.25 15.33 3.75
C HIS A 147 -4.43 14.89 5.19
N THR A 148 -4.62 15.85 6.09
CA THR A 148 -4.92 15.57 7.49
C THR A 148 -5.89 16.61 8.04
N VAL A 149 -6.47 16.28 9.19
CA VAL A 149 -7.37 17.13 9.97
C VAL A 149 -6.90 17.05 11.41
N PRO A 150 -6.83 18.18 12.14
CA PRO A 150 -6.45 18.18 13.55
C PRO A 150 -7.22 17.12 14.34
N SER A 151 -6.53 16.43 15.26
CA SER A 151 -7.11 15.27 15.96
C SER A 151 -8.40 15.57 16.73
N ALA A 152 -8.64 16.82 17.15
CA ALA A 152 -9.87 17.24 17.82
C ALA A 152 -11.09 17.26 16.88
N ASP A 153 -10.85 17.52 15.59
CA ASP A 153 -11.87 17.66 14.54
C ASP A 153 -11.94 16.41 13.64
N ASP A 154 -11.08 15.41 13.87
CA ASP A 154 -11.05 14.19 13.08
C ASP A 154 -12.12 13.17 13.56
N HIS A 155 -13.21 13.08 12.80
CA HIS A 155 -14.30 12.11 12.98
C HIS A 155 -14.09 10.76 12.27
N VAL A 156 -13.10 10.62 11.39
CA VAL A 156 -12.82 9.39 10.61
C VAL A 156 -11.68 8.57 11.26
N ARG A 157 -10.70 9.26 11.85
CA ARG A 157 -9.60 8.72 12.68
C ARG A 157 -8.81 7.57 12.06
N ASN A 158 -8.65 7.57 10.73
CA ASN A 158 -7.89 6.55 10.02
C ASN A 158 -6.82 7.14 9.09
N MET A 159 -5.80 6.34 8.84
CA MET A 159 -4.91 6.54 7.69
C MET A 159 -5.45 5.72 6.53
N SER A 160 -5.63 6.38 5.39
CA SER A 160 -6.23 5.79 4.21
C SER A 160 -5.57 6.25 2.92
N LEU A 161 -5.36 5.29 2.03
CA LEU A 161 -4.98 5.50 0.65
C LEU A 161 -6.17 5.08 -0.23
N PHE A 162 -6.75 6.03 -0.94
CA PHE A 162 -7.77 5.75 -1.95
C PHE A 162 -7.14 5.80 -3.34
N ILE A 163 -7.40 4.76 -4.13
CA ILE A 163 -6.93 4.64 -5.50
C ILE A 163 -8.14 4.38 -6.39
N SER A 164 -8.28 5.16 -7.45
CA SER A 164 -9.35 5.00 -8.42
C SER A 164 -8.83 5.04 -9.85
N SER A 165 -9.43 4.24 -10.72
CA SER A 165 -9.27 4.41 -12.17
C SER A 165 -9.99 5.70 -12.58
N LYS A 166 -9.40 6.47 -13.50
CA LYS A 166 -9.92 7.73 -14.07
C LYS A 166 -11.35 7.67 -14.65
N CYS A 167 -12.05 6.55 -14.57
CA CYS A 167 -13.29 6.26 -15.30
C CYS A 167 -14.56 6.48 -14.47
N LEU A 168 -14.55 7.41 -13.51
CA LEU A 168 -15.73 7.80 -12.74
C LEU A 168 -15.79 9.33 -12.56
N ILE A 169 -15.85 10.06 -13.68
CA ILE A 169 -16.53 11.36 -13.78
C ILE A 169 -17.22 11.38 -15.14
#